data_AF-A0A956H3M0-F1
#
_entry.id   AF-A0A956H3M0-F1
#
_cell.length_a   1.000
_cell.length_b   1.000
_cell.length_c   1.000
_cell.angle_alpha   90.00
_cell.angle_beta   90.00
_cell.angle_gamma   90.00
#
_symmetry.space_group_name_H-M   'P 1'
#
loop_
_entity.id
_entity.type
_entity.pdbx_description
1 polymer ?
#
loop_
_entity_poly.entity_id
_entity_poly.type
_entity_poly.pdbx_seq_one_letter_code
_entity_poly.pdbx_strand_id
1 'polypeptide(L)'
;MTAARTLLLPALLLSAALGSCSVDEEQLLVVAVRELGPTAMNEGIRAREGAHSAWVFGHTVWAFADTSLSTADAQGGLRRDSSWSHSQDRIASDGIAGFVTPQDSWGGPAEFLAFTSEELDFNLAQAAAGSRLSLRPLTLIDDPLRHRVLVFYAKSLDESAGTSPVGSSIAAWAQFDLSPTRPVLDADGEEPTLLFRAPEPMFGAAAASVDGESVYVWGCVDRQLDRPCWLAQVGLADAFDRQAWRFWTGSDWSSELTEAAIAFDGNPVLSIHRNHLLDRWLAIYADPESDAVLLRSAAAPTGPWSDESLLFRAEAGADGSLPRLALGHPDLTADGGRLEYVSYVRSTDGGGSELRLVELELAAP
;
A
#
# COMPACT_ATOMS: atom_id res chain seq x y z
N MET A 1 -71.25 57.33 3.63
CA MET A 1 -70.41 57.70 2.47
C MET A 1 -69.19 58.46 3.01
N THR A 2 -68.33 57.85 3.84
CA THR A 2 -67.18 56.97 3.49
C THR A 2 -66.27 57.54 2.41
N ALA A 3 -65.13 58.11 2.84
CA ALA A 3 -63.93 58.29 2.05
C ALA A 3 -62.74 57.71 2.84
N ALA A 4 -61.88 57.02 2.11
CA ALA A 4 -60.91 56.04 2.57
C ALA A 4 -59.66 56.64 3.23
N ARG A 5 -59.09 55.88 4.18
CA ARG A 5 -57.77 56.08 4.76
C ARG A 5 -56.75 55.19 4.04
N THR A 6 -55.66 55.80 3.60
CA THR A 6 -54.46 55.15 3.07
C THR A 6 -53.64 54.54 4.22
N LEU A 7 -53.23 53.27 4.11
CA LEU A 7 -52.34 52.59 5.03
C LEU A 7 -51.11 52.09 4.25
N LEU A 8 -49.93 52.47 4.71
CA LEU A 8 -48.63 52.01 4.24
C LEU A 8 -48.40 50.54 4.63
N LEU A 9 -47.82 49.75 3.72
CA LEU A 9 -47.19 48.46 4.02
C LEU A 9 -45.66 48.65 4.15
N PRO A 10 -44.98 47.95 5.08
CA PRO A 10 -43.53 47.97 5.15
C PRO A 10 -42.92 47.00 4.13
N ALA A 11 -41.81 47.43 3.52
CA ALA A 11 -41.00 46.59 2.64
C ALA A 11 -40.24 45.53 3.47
N LEU A 12 -40.50 44.25 3.20
CA LEU A 12 -39.63 43.16 3.62
C LEU A 12 -38.34 43.24 2.79
N LEU A 13 -37.22 43.54 3.44
CA LEU A 13 -35.88 43.33 2.90
C LEU A 13 -35.59 41.82 2.92
N LEU A 14 -35.66 41.19 1.76
CA LEU A 14 -35.17 39.84 1.53
C LEU A 14 -33.64 39.90 1.50
N SER A 15 -32.98 39.47 2.58
CA SER A 15 -31.54 39.24 2.59
C SER A 15 -31.24 38.03 1.70
N ALA A 16 -30.82 38.27 0.46
CA ALA A 16 -30.26 37.24 -0.39
C ALA A 16 -28.96 36.74 0.26
N ALA A 17 -29.00 35.53 0.82
CA ALA A 17 -27.80 34.79 1.15
C ALA A 17 -27.05 34.53 -0.15
N LEU A 18 -25.97 35.26 -0.37
CA LEU A 18 -24.93 34.89 -1.33
C LEU A 18 -24.29 33.62 -0.77
N GLY A 19 -24.86 32.46 -1.12
CA GLY A 19 -24.14 31.21 -1.04
C GLY A 19 -22.94 31.34 -1.96
N SER A 20 -21.75 31.50 -1.38
CA SER A 20 -20.52 31.18 -2.09
C SER A 20 -20.57 29.68 -2.34
N CYS A 21 -21.03 29.27 -3.51
CA CYS A 21 -20.53 28.04 -4.10
C CYS A 21 -19.04 28.27 -4.32
N SER A 22 -18.21 27.95 -3.34
CA SER A 22 -16.83 27.61 -3.62
C SER A 22 -16.90 26.38 -4.50
N VAL A 23 -16.69 26.59 -5.80
CA VAL A 23 -16.29 25.50 -6.67
C VAL A 23 -14.96 25.01 -6.10
N ASP A 24 -14.88 23.75 -5.69
CA ASP A 24 -13.61 23.12 -5.33
C ASP A 24 -12.69 23.15 -6.56
N GLU A 25 -11.89 24.20 -6.68
CA GLU A 25 -11.00 24.46 -7.82
C GLU A 25 -9.74 23.57 -7.83
N GLU A 26 -9.62 22.60 -6.92
CA GLU A 26 -8.45 21.70 -6.84
C GLU A 26 -8.79 20.20 -6.99
N GLN A 27 -9.86 19.84 -7.71
CA GLN A 27 -10.07 18.43 -8.03
C GLN A 27 -9.05 17.97 -9.08
N LEU A 28 -8.15 17.09 -8.66
CA LEU A 28 -7.28 16.31 -9.53
C LEU A 28 -8.11 15.68 -10.66
N LEU A 29 -7.72 15.95 -11.90
CA LEU A 29 -8.45 15.49 -13.08
C LEU A 29 -7.78 14.25 -13.66
N VAL A 30 -8.50 13.13 -13.64
CA VAL A 30 -8.16 11.95 -14.45
C VAL A 30 -8.61 12.23 -15.88
N VAL A 31 -7.65 12.50 -16.75
CA VAL A 31 -7.89 12.86 -18.16
C VAL A 31 -8.17 11.62 -19.01
N ALA A 32 -7.39 10.57 -18.78
CA ALA A 32 -7.52 9.31 -19.50
C ALA A 32 -7.17 8.12 -18.62
N VAL A 33 -7.79 6.99 -18.92
CA VAL A 33 -7.53 5.69 -18.29
C VAL A 33 -7.32 4.67 -19.41
N ARG A 34 -6.21 3.94 -19.37
CA ARG A 34 -5.90 2.91 -20.36
C ARG A 34 -5.50 1.62 -19.66
N GLU A 35 -6.33 0.60 -19.82
CA GLU A 35 -6.04 -0.76 -19.39
C GLU A 35 -4.92 -1.34 -20.26
N LEU A 36 -3.79 -1.71 -19.64
CA LEU A 36 -2.64 -2.30 -20.33
C LEU A 36 -2.71 -3.82 -20.37
N GLY A 37 -3.53 -4.41 -19.51
CA GLY A 37 -3.72 -5.86 -19.45
C GLY A 37 -2.92 -6.53 -18.34
N PRO A 38 -2.82 -7.86 -18.37
CA PRO A 38 -2.08 -8.63 -17.37
C PRO A 38 -0.58 -8.40 -17.51
N THR A 39 0.09 -8.26 -16.38
CA THR A 39 1.55 -8.36 -16.30
C THR A 39 2.00 -9.81 -16.48
N ALA A 40 3.26 -10.02 -16.89
CA ALA A 40 3.75 -11.37 -17.16
C ALA A 40 3.70 -12.26 -15.90
N MET A 41 2.96 -13.37 -15.98
CA MET A 41 2.99 -14.42 -14.96
C MET A 41 4.14 -15.39 -15.24
N ASN A 42 4.84 -15.79 -14.18
CA ASN A 42 5.91 -16.79 -14.27
C ASN A 42 5.33 -18.21 -14.20
N GLU A 43 5.96 -19.14 -14.91
CA GLU A 43 5.56 -20.55 -14.89
C GLU A 43 5.57 -21.12 -13.46
N GLY A 44 4.58 -21.97 -13.14
CA GLY A 44 4.46 -22.58 -11.81
C GLY A 44 3.78 -21.72 -10.74
N ILE A 45 3.45 -20.47 -11.03
CA ILE A 45 2.71 -19.58 -10.14
C ILE A 45 1.26 -19.45 -10.60
N ARG A 46 0.32 -19.71 -9.69
CA ARG A 46 -1.12 -19.67 -9.95
C ARG A 46 -1.77 -18.35 -9.54
N ALA A 47 -1.30 -17.76 -8.45
CA ALA A 47 -1.83 -16.52 -7.90
C ALA A 47 -0.75 -15.83 -7.05
N ARG A 48 -0.81 -14.50 -7.01
CA ARG A 48 -0.01 -13.65 -6.13
C ARG A 48 -0.89 -12.57 -5.52
N GLU A 49 -0.58 -12.18 -4.29
CA GLU A 49 -1.17 -11.05 -3.61
C GLU A 49 -0.17 -9.90 -3.42
N GLY A 50 -0.68 -8.68 -3.33
CA GLY A 50 0.11 -7.45 -3.35
C GLY A 50 0.66 -7.17 -4.74
N ALA A 51 1.62 -6.27 -4.83
CA ALA A 51 2.48 -5.99 -5.98
C ALA A 51 3.31 -4.73 -5.68
N HIS A 52 3.94 -4.65 -4.50
CA HIS A 52 4.69 -3.45 -4.16
C HIS A 52 5.92 -3.35 -5.06
N SER A 53 6.13 -2.22 -5.73
CA SER A 53 7.25 -2.01 -6.64
C SER A 53 8.19 -0.91 -6.19
N ALA A 54 9.45 -1.02 -6.63
CA ALA A 54 10.40 0.08 -6.61
C ALA A 54 11.46 -0.11 -7.70
N TRP A 55 12.01 1.01 -8.18
CA TRP A 55 13.22 1.01 -8.99
C TRP A 55 14.45 0.98 -8.08
N VAL A 56 15.07 -0.19 -7.94
CA VAL A 56 16.23 -0.42 -7.08
C VAL A 56 17.24 -1.33 -7.77
N PHE A 57 18.53 -1.14 -7.48
CA PHE A 57 19.62 -1.93 -8.08
C PHE A 57 19.64 -1.97 -9.62
N GLY A 58 19.03 -0.99 -10.29
CA GLY A 58 18.91 -0.97 -11.75
C GLY A 58 17.79 -1.87 -12.32
N HIS A 59 16.83 -2.24 -11.47
CA HIS A 59 15.67 -3.07 -11.81
C HIS A 59 14.38 -2.47 -11.27
N THR A 60 13.26 -2.73 -11.95
CA THR A 60 11.94 -2.69 -11.32
C THR A 60 11.79 -3.97 -10.50
N VAL A 61 11.84 -3.87 -9.18
CA VAL A 61 11.60 -4.99 -8.27
C VAL A 61 10.14 -4.98 -7.85
N TRP A 62 9.51 -6.14 -7.87
CA TRP A 62 8.12 -6.37 -7.47
C TRP A 62 8.07 -7.40 -6.36
N ALA A 63 7.59 -6.98 -5.19
CA ALA A 63 7.39 -7.84 -4.05
C ALA A 63 5.92 -8.26 -3.92
N PHE A 64 5.72 -9.55 -3.75
CA PHE A 64 4.42 -10.17 -3.61
C PHE A 64 4.35 -10.87 -2.26
N ALA A 65 3.19 -10.77 -1.62
CA ALA A 65 2.83 -11.58 -0.48
C ALA A 65 2.41 -12.98 -0.96
N ASP A 66 1.40 -13.56 -0.32
CA ASP A 66 0.87 -14.89 -0.57
C ASP A 66 0.94 -15.29 -2.05
N THR A 67 1.76 -16.31 -2.31
CA THR A 67 2.02 -16.81 -3.64
C THR A 67 1.55 -18.26 -3.70
N SER A 68 0.49 -18.49 -4.46
CA SER A 68 -0.05 -19.84 -4.68
C SER A 68 0.68 -20.53 -5.82
N LEU A 69 1.05 -21.78 -5.60
CA LEU A 69 1.83 -22.58 -6.54
C LEU A 69 0.93 -23.50 -7.37
N SER A 70 1.29 -23.71 -8.63
CA SER A 70 0.61 -24.66 -9.52
C SER A 70 0.96 -26.11 -9.18
N THR A 71 2.13 -26.34 -8.58
CA THR A 71 2.60 -27.65 -8.12
C THR A 71 3.11 -27.55 -6.70
N ALA A 72 2.93 -28.62 -5.93
CA ALA A 72 3.39 -28.66 -4.56
C ALA A 72 4.92 -28.58 -4.49
N ASP A 73 5.43 -27.87 -3.48
CA ASP A 73 6.85 -27.76 -3.22
C ASP A 73 7.46 -29.07 -2.70
N ALA A 74 8.76 -29.05 -2.39
CA ALA A 74 9.47 -30.21 -1.84
C ALA A 74 8.86 -30.76 -0.52
N GLN A 75 8.06 -29.96 0.19
CA GLN A 75 7.40 -30.30 1.45
C GLN A 75 5.91 -30.62 1.25
N GLY A 76 5.42 -30.61 0.01
CA GLY A 76 4.01 -30.84 -0.32
C GLY A 76 3.12 -29.59 -0.20
N GLY A 77 3.69 -28.42 0.08
CA GLY A 77 2.97 -27.15 0.22
C GLY A 77 2.64 -26.49 -1.12
N LEU A 78 1.47 -25.87 -1.21
CA LEU A 78 1.01 -25.15 -2.42
C LEU A 78 1.06 -23.62 -2.26
N ARG A 79 1.71 -23.11 -1.21
CA ARG A 79 1.77 -21.70 -0.86
C ARG A 79 3.17 -21.31 -0.41
N ARG A 80 3.63 -20.16 -0.88
CA ARG A 80 4.74 -19.37 -0.32
C ARG A 80 4.14 -18.12 0.35
N ASP A 81 4.75 -17.63 1.42
CA ASP A 81 4.27 -16.41 2.10
C ASP A 81 4.65 -15.16 1.33
N SER A 82 5.75 -15.26 0.60
CA SER A 82 6.24 -14.20 -0.25
C SER A 82 6.90 -14.76 -1.49
N SER A 83 6.92 -13.94 -2.53
CA SER A 83 7.86 -14.11 -3.62
C SER A 83 8.16 -12.75 -4.21
N TRP A 84 9.12 -12.72 -5.13
CA TRP A 84 9.46 -11.49 -5.81
C TRP A 84 9.82 -11.75 -7.25
N SER A 85 9.79 -10.69 -8.03
CA SER A 85 10.30 -10.69 -9.39
C SER A 85 10.99 -9.38 -9.68
N HIS A 86 11.79 -9.37 -10.73
CA HIS A 86 12.43 -8.16 -11.19
C HIS A 86 12.41 -8.07 -12.72
N SER A 87 12.46 -6.85 -13.24
CA SER A 87 12.69 -6.57 -14.65
C SER A 87 13.70 -5.45 -14.83
N GLN A 88 14.36 -5.40 -15.98
CA GLN A 88 15.12 -4.21 -16.41
C GLN A 88 14.21 -3.20 -17.13
N ASP A 89 12.98 -3.60 -17.44
CA ASP A 89 11.99 -2.76 -18.06
C ASP A 89 11.37 -1.81 -17.03
N ARG A 90 11.44 -0.52 -17.34
CA ARG A 90 10.86 0.58 -16.57
C ARG A 90 9.81 1.35 -17.36
N ILE A 91 9.64 1.04 -18.64
CA ILE A 91 8.72 1.76 -19.51
C ILE A 91 7.37 1.06 -19.42
N ALA A 92 6.52 1.55 -18.52
CA ALA A 92 5.24 0.89 -18.25
C ALA A 92 4.18 1.12 -19.34
N SER A 93 4.39 2.06 -20.28
CA SER A 93 3.36 2.46 -21.26
C SER A 93 2.93 1.34 -22.22
N ASP A 94 3.75 0.32 -22.40
CA ASP A 94 3.48 -0.88 -23.21
C ASP A 94 3.38 -2.15 -22.35
N GLY A 95 3.10 -1.98 -21.06
CA GLY A 95 3.14 -3.05 -20.05
C GLY A 95 4.51 -3.12 -19.37
N ILE A 96 4.76 -4.19 -18.60
CA ILE A 96 6.09 -4.47 -18.04
C ILE A 96 6.51 -5.85 -18.53
N ALA A 97 7.56 -5.89 -19.36
CA ALA A 97 8.09 -7.11 -19.94
C ALA A 97 9.26 -7.65 -19.11
N GLY A 98 9.75 -8.85 -19.46
CA GLY A 98 11.04 -9.35 -18.97
C GLY A 98 11.10 -9.70 -17.48
N PHE A 99 9.97 -9.99 -16.85
CA PHE A 99 9.92 -10.47 -15.48
C PHE A 99 10.76 -11.74 -15.30
N VAL A 100 11.66 -11.69 -14.34
CA VAL A 100 12.40 -12.85 -13.83
C VAL A 100 11.96 -13.08 -12.40
N THR A 101 11.54 -14.30 -12.09
CA THR A 101 11.31 -14.74 -10.70
C THR A 101 12.48 -15.59 -10.23
N PRO A 102 13.24 -15.13 -9.23
CA PRO A 102 14.29 -15.93 -8.61
C PRO A 102 13.73 -17.23 -8.05
N GLN A 103 14.49 -18.32 -8.21
CA GLN A 103 14.10 -19.66 -7.79
C GLN A 103 14.91 -20.14 -6.59
N ASP A 104 14.27 -20.94 -5.72
CA ASP A 104 14.94 -21.65 -4.64
C ASP A 104 15.57 -22.97 -5.13
N SER A 105 16.14 -23.75 -4.21
CA SER A 105 16.75 -25.04 -4.53
C SER A 105 15.78 -26.12 -5.02
N TRP A 106 14.47 -25.94 -4.80
CA TRP A 106 13.43 -26.81 -5.35
C TRP A 106 13.04 -26.41 -6.79
N GLY A 107 13.45 -25.23 -7.24
CA GLY A 107 13.14 -24.70 -8.58
C GLY A 107 11.83 -23.91 -8.62
N GLY A 108 11.20 -23.65 -7.47
CA GLY A 108 10.04 -22.77 -7.37
C GLY A 108 10.42 -21.36 -6.96
N PRO A 109 9.45 -20.42 -6.90
CA PRO A 109 9.72 -19.04 -6.51
C PRO A 109 10.37 -18.98 -5.12
N ALA A 110 11.50 -18.27 -5.04
CA ALA A 110 12.19 -18.03 -3.78
C ALA A 110 11.38 -17.08 -2.89
N GLU A 111 11.34 -17.39 -1.58
CA GLU A 111 10.83 -16.47 -0.56
C GLU A 111 11.64 -15.18 -0.58
N PHE A 112 10.97 -14.03 -0.54
CA PHE A 112 11.64 -12.74 -0.55
C PHE A 112 12.21 -12.40 0.84
N LEU A 113 11.47 -12.74 1.91
CA LEU A 113 11.91 -12.56 3.29
C LEU A 113 12.23 -13.90 3.94
N ALA A 114 13.46 -14.04 4.43
CA ALA A 114 13.86 -15.25 5.15
C ALA A 114 13.27 -15.27 6.57
N PHE A 115 12.75 -16.43 6.97
CA PHE A 115 12.40 -16.75 8.36
C PHE A 115 13.63 -16.88 9.24
N THR A 116 13.50 -16.58 10.54
CA THR A 116 14.53 -16.94 11.52
C THR A 116 14.47 -18.45 11.83
N SER A 117 15.49 -18.98 12.49
CA SER A 117 15.48 -20.37 12.99
C SER A 117 14.27 -20.66 13.87
N GLU A 118 13.94 -19.73 14.77
CA GLU A 118 12.85 -19.88 15.74
C GLU A 118 11.49 -19.86 15.04
N GLU A 119 11.31 -19.02 14.02
CA GLU A 119 10.07 -18.97 13.24
C GLU A 119 9.90 -20.22 12.37
N LEU A 120 10.99 -20.75 11.81
CA LEU A 120 10.97 -22.04 11.10
C LEU A 120 10.61 -23.19 12.05
N ASP A 121 11.25 -23.25 13.22
CA ASP A 121 10.97 -24.26 14.24
C ASP A 121 9.52 -24.18 14.73
N PHE A 122 8.99 -22.96 14.93
CA PHE A 122 7.58 -22.73 15.24
C PHE A 122 6.68 -23.28 14.13
N ASN A 123 6.93 -22.90 12.88
CA ASN A 123 6.12 -23.32 11.73
C ASN A 123 6.14 -24.85 11.56
N LEU A 124 7.29 -25.48 11.77
CA LEU A 124 7.42 -26.94 11.73
C LEU A 124 6.63 -27.61 12.88
N ALA A 125 6.70 -27.06 14.08
CA ALA A 125 5.99 -27.59 15.24
C ALA A 125 4.45 -27.43 15.13
N GLN A 126 3.98 -26.35 14.51
CA GLN A 126 2.56 -26.04 14.37
C GLN A 126 1.91 -26.58 13.09
N ALA A 127 2.70 -27.19 12.19
CA ALA A 127 2.20 -27.69 10.91
C ALA A 127 0.97 -28.61 11.02
N ALA A 128 0.92 -29.49 12.03
CA ALA A 128 -0.22 -30.38 12.26
C ALA A 128 -1.47 -29.67 12.83
N ALA A 129 -1.28 -28.55 13.53
CA ALA A 129 -2.36 -27.71 14.04
C ALA A 129 -2.93 -26.77 12.96
N GLY A 130 -2.19 -26.57 11.85
CA GLY A 130 -2.57 -25.65 10.78
C GLY A 130 -2.33 -24.17 11.13
N SER A 131 -1.60 -23.89 12.21
CA SER A 131 -1.16 -22.54 12.56
C SER A 131 0.23 -22.27 11.97
N ARG A 132 0.47 -21.06 11.46
CA ARG A 132 1.73 -20.71 10.80
C ARG A 132 2.02 -19.21 10.91
N LEU A 133 3.26 -18.86 11.19
CA LEU A 133 3.78 -17.51 11.01
C LEU A 133 4.02 -17.22 9.53
N SER A 134 3.48 -16.10 9.05
CA SER A 134 3.67 -15.59 7.70
C SER A 134 4.40 -14.25 7.71
N LEU A 135 5.22 -14.02 6.68
CA LEU A 135 5.95 -12.77 6.45
C LEU A 135 5.54 -12.21 5.09
N ARG A 136 4.88 -11.05 5.11
CA ARG A 136 4.42 -10.37 3.90
C ARG A 136 5.33 -9.18 3.61
N PRO A 137 6.07 -9.17 2.48
CA PRO A 137 6.78 -7.99 2.04
C PRO A 137 5.79 -6.95 1.53
N LEU A 138 6.18 -5.69 1.69
CA LEU A 138 5.36 -4.53 1.40
C LEU A 138 6.19 -3.53 0.60
N THR A 139 5.95 -2.24 0.81
CA THR A 139 6.67 -1.14 0.17
C THR A 139 8.19 -1.30 0.28
N LEU A 140 8.89 -0.97 -0.82
CA LEU A 140 10.33 -0.85 -0.86
C LEU A 140 10.70 0.63 -1.00
N ILE A 141 11.67 1.09 -0.22
CA ILE A 141 12.19 2.46 -0.29
C ILE A 141 13.69 2.40 -0.56
N ASP A 142 14.13 3.02 -1.65
CA ASP A 142 15.55 3.18 -1.96
C ASP A 142 16.20 4.20 -1.00
N ASP A 143 17.32 3.85 -0.38
CA ASP A 143 18.14 4.72 0.48
C ASP A 143 19.58 4.73 -0.06
N PRO A 144 19.81 5.43 -1.18
CA PRO A 144 21.08 5.38 -1.90
C PRO A 144 22.24 5.97 -1.10
N LEU A 145 21.96 6.92 -0.20
CA LEU A 145 22.96 7.52 0.69
C LEU A 145 23.57 6.51 1.66
N ARG A 146 22.83 5.45 2.02
CA ARG A 146 23.28 4.39 2.94
C ARG A 146 23.46 3.05 2.25
N HIS A 147 23.41 3.04 0.90
CA HIS A 147 23.60 1.85 0.08
C HIS A 147 22.71 0.68 0.48
N ARG A 148 21.42 0.96 0.68
CA ARG A 148 20.42 -0.04 1.06
C ARG A 148 19.06 0.30 0.49
N VAL A 149 18.20 -0.71 0.45
CA VAL A 149 16.76 -0.59 0.27
C VAL A 149 16.10 -1.00 1.59
N LEU A 150 15.16 -0.19 2.05
CA LEU A 150 14.29 -0.52 3.17
C LEU A 150 13.12 -1.33 2.63
N VAL A 151 13.00 -2.59 3.03
CA VAL A 151 11.90 -3.47 2.65
C VAL A 151 10.95 -3.58 3.83
N PHE A 152 9.80 -2.92 3.76
CA PHE A 152 8.78 -3.01 4.79
C PHE A 152 8.16 -4.40 4.79
N TYR A 153 7.79 -4.90 5.97
CA TYR A 153 7.10 -6.18 6.08
C TYR A 153 6.13 -6.23 7.26
N ALA A 154 5.13 -7.09 7.12
CA ALA A 154 4.20 -7.47 8.16
C ALA A 154 4.41 -8.94 8.55
N LYS A 155 4.36 -9.22 9.85
CA LYS A 155 4.31 -10.56 10.42
C LYS A 155 2.92 -10.85 10.97
N SER A 156 2.40 -12.01 10.66
CA SER A 156 1.08 -12.46 11.07
C SER A 156 1.11 -13.92 11.50
N LEU A 157 0.15 -14.31 12.34
CA LEU A 157 -0.15 -15.70 12.67
C LEU A 157 -1.41 -16.11 11.90
N ASP A 158 -1.24 -16.98 10.92
CA ASP A 158 -2.32 -17.57 10.13
C ASP A 158 -2.83 -18.83 10.82
N GLU A 159 -4.13 -18.90 11.10
CA GLU A 159 -4.79 -20.06 11.69
C GLU A 159 -6.09 -20.37 10.94
N SER A 160 -6.69 -21.53 11.18
CA SER A 160 -7.97 -21.90 10.54
C SER A 160 -9.11 -20.93 10.85
N ALA A 161 -9.05 -20.24 12.00
CA ALA A 161 -10.04 -19.26 12.42
C ALA A 161 -9.84 -17.87 11.79
N GLY A 162 -8.70 -17.62 11.15
CA GLY A 162 -8.33 -16.34 10.56
C GLY A 162 -6.86 -15.98 10.81
N THR A 163 -6.49 -14.80 10.33
CA THR A 163 -5.13 -14.26 10.48
C THR A 163 -5.11 -13.20 11.58
N SER A 164 -4.17 -13.35 12.53
CA SER A 164 -3.94 -12.39 13.61
C SER A 164 -2.65 -11.60 13.37
N PRO A 165 -2.63 -10.28 13.67
CA PRO A 165 -1.42 -9.48 13.53
C PRO A 165 -0.40 -9.85 14.63
N VAL A 166 0.87 -9.99 14.25
CA VAL A 166 1.99 -10.04 15.21
C VAL A 166 2.68 -8.67 15.27
N GLY A 167 2.95 -8.06 14.11
CA GLY A 167 3.50 -6.71 14.03
C GLY A 167 4.14 -6.40 12.68
N SER A 168 4.78 -5.25 12.55
CA SER A 168 5.45 -4.80 11.32
C SER A 168 6.86 -4.27 11.62
N SER A 169 7.69 -4.26 10.58
CA SER A 169 9.06 -3.77 10.66
C SER A 169 9.67 -3.54 9.29
N ILE A 170 10.99 -3.32 9.27
CA ILE A 170 11.78 -3.05 8.08
C ILE A 170 12.92 -4.07 8.02
N ALA A 171 13.18 -4.61 6.83
CA ALA A 171 14.40 -5.34 6.50
C ALA A 171 15.35 -4.44 5.69
N ALA A 172 16.65 -4.62 5.88
CA ALA A 172 17.68 -3.94 5.09
C ALA A 172 18.14 -4.84 3.94
N TRP A 173 18.06 -4.34 2.72
CA TRP A 173 18.53 -5.04 1.53
C TRP A 173 19.65 -4.26 0.87
N ALA A 174 20.89 -4.74 0.94
CA ALA A 174 22.07 -3.99 0.54
C ALA A 174 22.65 -4.41 -0.82
N GLN A 175 22.34 -5.63 -1.26
CA GLN A 175 22.90 -6.23 -2.47
C GLN A 175 21.83 -7.06 -3.17
N PHE A 176 21.63 -6.80 -4.46
CA PHE A 176 20.59 -7.44 -5.27
C PHE A 176 20.61 -8.97 -5.22
N ASP A 177 21.80 -9.58 -5.24
CA ASP A 177 21.97 -11.04 -5.28
C ASP A 177 21.82 -11.72 -3.90
N LEU A 178 21.63 -10.94 -2.83
CA LEU A 178 21.42 -11.44 -1.46
C LEU A 178 19.98 -11.21 -1.02
N SER A 179 19.51 -11.93 -0.01
CA SER A 179 18.18 -11.67 0.58
C SER A 179 18.19 -10.41 1.47
N PRO A 180 17.06 -9.67 1.54
CA PRO A 180 16.84 -8.70 2.60
C PRO A 180 17.08 -9.31 3.99
N THR A 181 17.76 -8.57 4.85
CA THR A 181 18.09 -9.00 6.21
C THR A 181 17.21 -8.25 7.21
N ARG A 182 16.49 -9.00 8.06
CA ARG A 182 15.74 -8.43 9.19
C ARG A 182 16.68 -8.23 10.37
N PRO A 183 16.98 -6.99 10.77
CA PRO A 183 17.88 -6.74 11.90
C PRO A 183 17.23 -7.17 13.23
N VAL A 184 18.09 -7.54 14.19
CA VAL A 184 17.68 -7.70 15.59
C VAL A 184 17.66 -6.32 16.23
N LEU A 185 16.47 -5.86 16.59
CA LEU A 185 16.18 -4.54 17.15
C LEU A 185 16.10 -4.58 18.69
N ASP A 186 15.62 -5.70 19.23
CA ASP A 186 15.41 -5.92 20.66
C ASP A 186 15.70 -7.39 20.99
N ALA A 187 16.97 -7.69 21.27
CA ALA A 187 17.45 -9.07 21.42
C ALA A 187 16.82 -9.83 22.60
N ASP A 188 16.31 -9.10 23.59
CA ASP A 188 15.68 -9.67 24.78
C ASP A 188 14.15 -9.81 24.64
N GLY A 189 13.57 -9.32 23.54
CA GLY A 189 12.14 -9.35 23.26
C GLY A 189 11.68 -10.64 22.59
N GLU A 190 10.39 -10.98 22.75
CA GLU A 190 9.75 -12.13 22.09
C GLU A 190 9.73 -12.00 20.56
N GLU A 191 9.69 -10.76 20.06
CA GLU A 191 9.67 -10.42 18.64
C GLU A 191 10.85 -9.51 18.30
N PRO A 192 12.08 -10.07 18.24
CA PRO A 192 13.32 -9.28 18.22
C PRO A 192 13.54 -8.49 16.93
N THR A 193 12.80 -8.81 15.87
CA THR A 193 12.91 -8.13 14.57
C THR A 193 11.84 -7.07 14.32
N LEU A 194 10.85 -6.93 15.22
CA LEU A 194 9.70 -6.05 15.01
C LEU A 194 9.86 -4.67 15.64
N LEU A 195 9.67 -3.61 14.85
CA LEU A 195 9.58 -2.22 15.31
C LEU A 195 8.24 -1.96 16.01
N PHE A 196 7.15 -2.41 15.39
CA PHE A 196 5.79 -2.19 15.88
C PHE A 196 5.15 -3.55 16.14
N ARG A 197 4.68 -3.77 17.36
CA ARG A 197 4.15 -5.07 17.80
C ARG A 197 2.67 -4.91 18.13
N ALA A 198 1.86 -5.92 17.84
CA ALA A 198 0.47 -5.93 18.27
C ALA A 198 0.40 -5.70 19.81
N PRO A 199 -0.52 -4.86 20.32
CA PRO A 199 -1.67 -4.27 19.61
C PRO A 199 -1.41 -2.87 19.01
N GLU A 200 -0.16 -2.41 18.86
CA GLU A 200 0.14 -1.17 18.15
C GLU A 200 -0.37 -1.24 16.70
N PRO A 201 -0.78 -0.11 16.09
CA PRO A 201 -0.98 -0.07 14.64
C PRO A 201 0.27 -0.59 13.94
N MET A 202 0.08 -1.47 12.95
CA MET A 202 1.18 -2.01 12.16
C MET A 202 1.69 -0.95 11.18
N PHE A 203 2.42 0.04 11.69
CA PHE A 203 2.99 1.12 10.89
C PHE A 203 3.86 0.56 9.76
N GLY A 204 3.63 1.02 8.53
CA GLY A 204 4.31 0.54 7.34
C GLY A 204 3.62 -0.66 6.70
N ALA A 205 2.63 -1.28 7.38
CA ALA A 205 1.85 -2.36 6.82
C ALA A 205 0.87 -1.92 5.73
N ALA A 206 0.28 -0.73 5.91
CA ALA A 206 -0.71 -0.21 4.99
C ALA A 206 -0.05 0.56 3.84
N ALA A 207 0.86 1.49 4.15
CA ALA A 207 1.67 2.20 3.17
C ALA A 207 2.97 2.71 3.82
N ALA A 208 3.98 2.95 2.98
CA ALA A 208 5.16 3.72 3.35
C ALA A 208 5.57 4.61 2.16
N SER A 209 6.23 5.72 2.46
CA SER A 209 6.75 6.64 1.44
C SER A 209 7.96 7.37 1.97
N VAL A 210 8.74 7.97 1.07
CA VAL A 210 9.86 8.84 1.41
C VAL A 210 9.65 10.21 0.78
N ASP A 211 9.96 11.26 1.53
CA ASP A 211 10.07 12.63 1.02
C ASP A 211 11.28 13.31 1.69
N GLY A 212 12.25 13.74 0.89
CA GLY A 212 13.56 14.15 1.38
C GLY A 212 14.26 13.04 2.17
N GLU A 213 14.67 13.33 3.41
CA GLU A 213 15.26 12.34 4.32
C GLU A 213 14.25 11.70 5.28
N SER A 214 12.96 12.05 5.16
CA SER A 214 11.91 11.55 6.04
C SER A 214 11.19 10.37 5.41
N VAL A 215 11.02 9.31 6.19
CA VAL A 215 10.15 8.18 5.89
C VAL A 215 8.83 8.40 6.60
N TYR A 216 7.73 8.27 5.86
CA TYR A 216 6.36 8.29 6.38
C TYR A 216 5.76 6.89 6.27
N VAL A 217 5.08 6.45 7.32
CA VAL A 217 4.44 5.14 7.35
C VAL A 217 3.04 5.25 7.90
N TRP A 218 2.14 4.49 7.30
CA TRP A 218 0.74 4.41 7.71
C TRP A 218 0.45 3.02 8.24
N GLY A 219 -0.24 2.98 9.38
CA GLY A 219 -0.84 1.78 9.93
C GLY A 219 -2.34 1.97 9.93
N CYS A 220 -3.07 1.17 9.15
CA CYS A 220 -4.52 1.26 9.03
C CYS A 220 -5.17 -0.02 9.55
N VAL A 221 -6.32 0.11 10.21
CA VAL A 221 -7.05 -1.03 10.79
C VAL A 221 -8.44 -1.11 10.17
N ASP A 222 -8.85 -2.28 9.70
CA ASP A 222 -10.24 -2.50 9.29
C ASP A 222 -11.12 -2.69 10.52
N ARG A 223 -11.98 -1.70 10.81
CA ARG A 223 -13.00 -1.80 11.88
C ARG A 223 -14.40 -2.04 11.31
N GLN A 224 -14.48 -2.53 10.07
CA GLN A 224 -15.68 -2.77 9.26
C GLN A 224 -16.41 -1.48 8.84
N LEU A 225 -16.76 -0.62 9.81
CA LEU A 225 -17.50 0.62 9.56
C LEU A 225 -16.61 1.77 9.10
N ASP A 226 -15.35 1.75 9.52
CA ASP A 226 -14.31 2.68 9.13
C ASP A 226 -12.96 1.96 9.10
N ARG A 227 -11.97 2.61 8.51
CA ARG A 227 -10.62 2.12 8.23
C ARG A 227 -9.59 3.19 8.64
N PRO A 228 -9.53 3.57 9.93
CA PRO A 228 -8.66 4.65 10.40
C PRO A 228 -7.19 4.36 10.07
N CYS A 229 -6.49 5.38 9.61
CA CYS A 229 -5.06 5.32 9.37
C CYS A 229 -4.33 6.26 10.32
N TRP A 230 -3.41 5.69 11.11
CA TRP A 230 -2.44 6.45 11.89
C TRP A 230 -1.18 6.69 11.05
N LEU A 231 -0.47 7.78 11.35
CA LEU A 231 0.76 8.17 10.66
C LEU A 231 1.92 8.26 11.63
N ALA A 232 3.07 7.71 11.23
CA ALA A 232 4.34 7.89 11.90
C ALA A 232 5.41 8.35 10.90
N GLN A 233 6.44 9.03 11.41
CA GLN A 233 7.61 9.43 10.63
C GLN A 233 8.91 9.12 11.35
N VAL A 234 9.99 9.00 10.57
CA VAL A 234 11.36 8.87 11.06
C VAL A 234 12.33 9.37 10.00
N GLY A 235 13.54 9.77 10.39
CA GLY A 235 14.62 10.01 9.42
C GLY A 235 15.12 8.68 8.83
N LEU A 236 15.51 8.67 7.55
CA LEU A 236 16.07 7.49 6.89
C LEU A 236 17.23 6.88 7.69
N ALA A 237 18.08 7.70 8.32
CA ALA A 237 19.20 7.23 9.15
C ALA A 237 18.76 6.34 10.31
N ASP A 238 17.62 6.69 10.91
CA ASP A 238 17.16 6.17 12.18
C ASP A 238 15.99 5.21 12.01
N ALA A 239 15.72 4.75 10.78
CA ALA A 239 14.56 3.90 10.46
C ALA A 239 14.50 2.60 11.29
N PHE A 240 15.64 2.11 11.76
CA PHE A 240 15.75 0.92 12.62
C PHE A 240 15.78 1.24 14.13
N ASP A 241 15.76 2.50 14.53
CA ASP A 241 15.68 2.91 15.93
C ASP A 241 14.22 3.19 16.32
N ARG A 242 13.62 2.28 17.11
CA ARG A 242 12.24 2.43 17.58
C ARG A 242 11.98 3.73 18.37
N GLN A 243 12.99 4.28 19.03
CA GLN A 243 12.87 5.50 19.84
C GLN A 243 12.93 6.78 18.98
N ALA A 244 13.42 6.69 17.75
CA ALA A 244 13.49 7.82 16.82
C ALA A 244 12.15 8.12 16.14
N TRP A 245 11.25 7.14 16.07
CA TRP A 245 9.93 7.29 15.46
C TRP A 245 9.09 8.34 16.18
N ARG A 246 8.33 9.10 15.39
CA ARG A 246 7.38 10.12 15.86
C ARG A 246 6.00 9.87 15.28
N PHE A 247 4.97 10.07 16.09
CA PHE A 247 3.58 9.79 15.76
C PHE A 247 2.80 11.08 15.60
N TRP A 248 1.97 11.15 14.56
CA TRP A 248 1.15 12.33 14.28
C TRP A 248 0.05 12.49 15.33
N THR A 249 -0.04 13.64 15.98
CA THR A 249 -1.03 13.95 17.02
C THR A 249 -2.29 14.64 16.49
N GLY A 250 -2.39 14.83 15.17
CA GLY A 250 -3.42 15.64 14.53
C GLY A 250 -3.03 17.10 14.34
N SER A 251 -1.94 17.55 14.98
CA SER A 251 -1.41 18.92 14.84
C SER A 251 0.11 19.03 14.94
N ASP A 252 0.78 18.06 15.56
CA ASP A 252 2.23 18.02 15.73
C ASP A 252 2.72 16.55 15.79
N TRP A 253 3.99 16.35 16.09
CA TRP A 253 4.64 15.05 16.20
C TRP A 253 5.04 14.74 17.65
N SER A 254 4.68 13.55 18.14
CA SER A 254 5.02 13.08 19.50
C SER A 254 5.91 11.83 19.48
N SER A 255 6.73 11.64 20.51
CA SER A 255 7.40 10.35 20.76
C SER A 255 6.45 9.31 21.37
N GLU A 256 5.32 9.75 21.93
CA GLU A 256 4.37 8.89 22.62
C GLU A 256 3.30 8.38 21.67
N LEU A 257 3.29 7.07 21.42
CA LEU A 257 2.29 6.44 20.56
C LEU A 257 0.85 6.65 21.07
N THR A 258 0.66 6.79 22.38
CA THR A 258 -0.67 7.03 22.98
C THR A 258 -1.27 8.37 22.61
N GLU A 259 -0.48 9.31 22.08
CA GLU A 259 -0.94 10.61 21.59
C GLU A 259 -1.26 10.59 20.09
N ALA A 260 -1.08 9.46 19.41
CA ALA A 260 -1.31 9.34 17.98
C ALA A 260 -2.79 9.53 17.63
N ALA A 261 -3.06 10.45 16.70
CA ALA A 261 -4.38 10.70 16.15
C ALA A 261 -4.53 10.04 14.77
N ILE A 262 -5.79 9.83 14.38
CA ILE A 262 -6.15 9.37 13.04
C ILE A 262 -5.83 10.48 12.05
N ALA A 263 -5.06 10.16 11.01
CA ALA A 263 -4.71 11.10 9.94
C ALA A 263 -5.86 11.24 8.92
N PHE A 264 -6.47 10.11 8.55
CA PHE A 264 -7.65 10.04 7.70
C PHE A 264 -8.28 8.64 7.76
N ASP A 265 -9.44 8.48 7.12
CA ASP A 265 -10.08 7.19 6.90
C ASP A 265 -9.68 6.62 5.53
N GLY A 266 -9.06 5.44 5.51
CA GLY A 266 -8.37 4.91 4.33
C GLY A 266 -8.64 3.43 4.06
N ASN A 267 -7.59 2.64 3.92
CA ASN A 267 -7.71 1.20 3.67
C ASN A 267 -6.52 0.43 4.28
N PRO A 268 -6.67 -0.80 4.79
CA PRO A 268 -5.54 -1.61 5.24
C PRO A 268 -4.53 -1.93 4.13
N VAL A 269 -4.94 -1.88 2.86
CA VAL A 269 -4.06 -2.05 1.70
C VAL A 269 -4.24 -0.84 0.79
N LEU A 270 -3.21 0.00 0.71
CA LEU A 270 -3.17 1.15 -0.17
C LEU A 270 -1.74 1.47 -0.59
N SER A 271 -1.58 2.32 -1.59
CA SER A 271 -0.32 3.02 -1.83
C SER A 271 -0.48 4.48 -1.47
N ILE A 272 0.52 5.05 -0.81
CA ILE A 272 0.65 6.50 -0.67
C ILE A 272 1.97 6.94 -1.30
N HIS A 273 1.95 7.99 -2.10
CA HIS A 273 3.16 8.60 -2.67
C HIS A 273 2.92 10.06 -3.08
N ARG A 274 3.99 10.81 -3.29
CA ARG A 274 3.93 12.18 -3.83
C ARG A 274 3.86 12.11 -5.36
N ASN A 275 2.87 12.76 -5.96
CA ASN A 275 2.88 13.08 -7.38
C ASN A 275 3.44 14.49 -7.57
N HIS A 276 4.58 14.59 -8.27
CA HIS A 276 5.33 15.84 -8.40
C HIS A 276 4.70 16.85 -9.37
N LEU A 277 4.00 16.39 -10.41
CA LEU A 277 3.27 17.28 -11.33
C LEU A 277 2.20 18.06 -10.60
N LEU A 278 1.46 17.36 -9.75
CA LEU A 278 0.30 17.90 -9.04
C LEU A 278 0.68 18.59 -7.73
N ASP A 279 1.90 18.38 -7.26
CA ASP A 279 2.36 18.81 -5.94
C ASP A 279 1.39 18.34 -4.83
N ARG A 280 0.97 17.07 -4.93
CA ARG A 280 0.03 16.42 -4.01
C ARG A 280 0.49 15.02 -3.63
N TRP A 281 0.18 14.62 -2.41
CA TRP A 281 0.20 13.23 -1.98
C TRP A 281 -1.06 12.55 -2.48
N LEU A 282 -0.91 11.35 -3.03
CA LEU A 282 -2.00 10.51 -3.52
C LEU A 282 -2.11 9.27 -2.63
N ALA A 283 -3.33 8.91 -2.23
CA ALA A 283 -3.66 7.64 -1.58
C ALA A 283 -4.57 6.85 -2.52
N ILE A 284 -4.11 5.69 -2.99
CA ILE A 284 -4.80 4.87 -4.00
C ILE A 284 -5.09 3.49 -3.40
N TYR A 285 -6.33 3.02 -3.52
CA TYR A 285 -6.77 1.71 -3.03
C TYR A 285 -8.02 1.22 -3.74
N ALA A 286 -8.27 -0.09 -3.68
CA ALA A 286 -9.51 -0.70 -4.16
C ALA A 286 -10.63 -0.48 -3.14
N ASP A 287 -11.82 -0.14 -3.62
CA ASP A 287 -13.04 -0.14 -2.83
C ASP A 287 -13.44 -1.59 -2.47
N PRO A 288 -13.60 -1.94 -1.19
CA PRO A 288 -14.03 -3.28 -0.80
C PRO A 288 -15.47 -3.63 -1.23
N GLU A 289 -16.31 -2.64 -1.56
CA GLU A 289 -17.73 -2.82 -1.85
C GLU A 289 -18.10 -2.67 -3.33
N SER A 290 -17.16 -2.27 -4.18
CA SER A 290 -17.40 -2.09 -5.62
C SER A 290 -16.19 -2.40 -6.48
N ASP A 291 -16.32 -2.22 -7.79
CA ASP A 291 -15.22 -2.34 -8.76
C ASP A 291 -14.38 -1.05 -8.86
N ALA A 292 -14.63 -0.07 -8.01
CA ALA A 292 -13.93 1.20 -8.02
C ALA A 292 -12.50 1.06 -7.45
N VAL A 293 -11.56 1.69 -8.13
CA VAL A 293 -10.30 2.12 -7.53
C VAL A 293 -10.46 3.57 -7.15
N LEU A 294 -10.21 3.86 -5.88
CA LEU A 294 -10.44 5.16 -5.26
C LEU A 294 -9.13 5.91 -5.08
N LEU A 295 -9.26 7.23 -5.04
CA LEU A 295 -8.18 8.17 -4.82
C LEU A 295 -8.58 9.19 -3.76
N ARG A 296 -7.66 9.47 -2.83
CA ARG A 296 -7.65 10.69 -2.02
C ARG A 296 -6.36 11.47 -2.29
N SER A 297 -6.42 12.79 -2.09
CA SER A 297 -5.23 13.64 -2.22
C SER A 297 -5.04 14.58 -1.03
N ALA A 298 -3.80 15.01 -0.81
CA ALA A 298 -3.44 15.97 0.24
C ALA A 298 -2.23 16.82 -0.15
N ALA A 299 -2.12 18.04 0.38
CA ALA A 299 -0.93 18.88 0.19
C ALA A 299 0.30 18.35 0.97
N ALA A 300 0.08 17.63 2.07
CA ALA A 300 1.08 17.08 2.97
C ALA A 300 0.71 15.65 3.38
N PRO A 301 1.66 14.81 3.85
CA PRO A 301 1.34 13.44 4.27
C PRO A 301 0.41 13.40 5.49
N THR A 302 0.39 14.49 6.28
CA THR A 302 -0.48 14.71 7.43
C THR A 302 -1.91 15.15 7.07
N GLY A 303 -2.20 15.37 5.78
CA GLY A 303 -3.47 15.95 5.34
C GLY A 303 -3.50 17.49 5.37
N PRO A 304 -4.71 18.10 5.37
CA PRO A 304 -6.00 17.42 5.32
C PRO A 304 -6.15 16.61 4.03
N TRP A 305 -6.65 15.39 4.15
CA TRP A 305 -6.94 14.51 3.03
C TRP A 305 -8.32 14.84 2.46
N SER A 306 -8.45 14.79 1.14
CA SER A 306 -9.72 14.97 0.46
C SER A 306 -10.71 13.84 0.78
N ASP A 307 -11.97 14.08 0.44
CA ASP A 307 -12.93 12.99 0.25
C ASP A 307 -12.47 12.02 -0.87
N GLU A 308 -13.09 10.85 -0.91
CA GLU A 308 -12.82 9.85 -1.95
C GLU A 308 -13.30 10.34 -3.30
N SER A 309 -12.45 10.15 -4.30
CA SER A 309 -12.78 10.35 -5.71
C SER A 309 -12.57 9.04 -6.46
N LEU A 310 -13.40 8.80 -7.47
CA LEU A 310 -13.23 7.66 -8.36
C LEU A 310 -11.98 7.89 -9.23
N LEU A 311 -11.01 6.99 -9.16
CA LEU A 311 -9.84 7.01 -10.05
C LEU A 311 -10.19 6.32 -11.38
N PHE A 312 -10.67 5.08 -11.29
CA PHE A 312 -11.22 4.30 -12.40
C PHE A 312 -12.04 3.11 -11.88
N ARG A 313 -12.72 2.39 -12.79
CA ARG A 313 -13.34 1.09 -12.48
C ARG A 313 -12.48 -0.03 -13.04
N ALA A 314 -12.05 -0.93 -12.19
CA ALA A 314 -11.24 -2.08 -12.54
C ALA A 314 -12.11 -3.21 -13.14
N GLU A 315 -11.53 -4.03 -14.00
CA GLU A 315 -12.23 -5.22 -14.50
C GLU A 315 -12.48 -6.23 -13.36
N ALA A 316 -13.72 -6.70 -13.24
CA ALA A 316 -14.07 -7.78 -12.33
C ALA A 316 -13.31 -9.07 -12.65
N GLY A 317 -13.20 -9.92 -11.63
CA GLY A 317 -12.67 -11.27 -11.76
C GLY A 317 -13.55 -12.18 -12.62
N ALA A 318 -12.96 -13.25 -13.16
CA ALA A 318 -13.66 -14.20 -14.04
C ALA A 318 -14.87 -14.88 -13.36
N ASP A 319 -14.83 -15.02 -12.03
CA ASP A 319 -15.92 -15.53 -11.19
C ASP A 319 -16.90 -14.45 -10.70
N GLY A 320 -16.73 -13.20 -11.16
CA GLY A 320 -17.50 -12.05 -10.72
C GLY A 320 -17.00 -11.43 -9.41
N SER A 321 -15.88 -11.89 -8.84
CA SER A 321 -15.28 -11.27 -7.66
C SER A 321 -14.86 -9.83 -7.93
N LEU A 322 -14.96 -8.97 -6.90
CA LEU A 322 -14.44 -7.61 -6.97
C LEU A 322 -12.91 -7.59 -7.12
N PRO A 323 -12.36 -6.63 -7.88
CA PRO A 323 -10.92 -6.42 -7.95
C PRO A 323 -10.37 -6.00 -6.57
N ARG A 324 -9.11 -6.35 -6.30
CA ARG A 324 -8.49 -6.16 -4.97
C ARG A 324 -7.08 -5.61 -5.10
N LEU A 325 -6.53 -5.15 -3.96
CA LEU A 325 -5.10 -4.85 -3.81
C LEU A 325 -4.59 -3.84 -4.85
N ALA A 326 -5.38 -2.77 -5.10
CA ALA A 326 -4.97 -1.74 -6.02
C ALA A 326 -3.84 -0.89 -5.42
N LEU A 327 -2.73 -0.75 -6.16
CA LEU A 327 -1.52 -0.07 -5.71
C LEU A 327 -0.96 0.81 -6.84
N GLY A 328 -0.61 2.06 -6.54
CA GLY A 328 0.14 2.94 -7.42
C GLY A 328 1.63 2.62 -7.41
N HIS A 329 2.29 2.89 -8.55
CA HIS A 329 3.69 2.55 -8.83
C HIS A 329 4.50 3.81 -9.16
N PRO A 330 4.88 4.61 -8.15
CA PRO A 330 5.59 5.88 -8.38
C PRO A 330 6.92 5.70 -9.12
N ASP A 331 7.55 4.53 -9.04
CA ASP A 331 8.78 4.19 -9.74
C ASP A 331 8.63 4.07 -11.27
N LEU A 332 7.40 3.83 -11.73
CA LEU A 332 7.03 3.69 -13.15
C LEU A 332 6.49 4.99 -13.76
N THR A 333 6.23 6.02 -12.95
CA THR A 333 5.65 7.27 -13.43
C THR A 333 6.47 7.88 -14.56
N ALA A 334 5.77 8.47 -15.53
CA ALA A 334 6.38 9.11 -16.69
C ALA A 334 5.88 10.56 -16.86
N ASP A 335 6.59 11.31 -17.69
CA ASP A 335 6.27 12.71 -17.99
C ASP A 335 6.11 13.60 -16.74
N GLY A 336 6.99 13.41 -15.76
CA GLY A 336 7.02 14.19 -14.52
C GLY A 336 5.86 13.91 -13.55
N GLY A 337 5.17 12.77 -13.71
CA GLY A 337 3.99 12.42 -12.91
C GLY A 337 2.67 12.69 -13.63
N ARG A 338 2.71 13.10 -14.91
CA ARG A 338 1.51 13.15 -15.75
C ARG A 338 0.96 11.77 -16.03
N LEU A 339 1.84 10.79 -16.25
CA LEU A 339 1.45 9.40 -16.41
C LEU A 339 1.70 8.66 -15.10
N GLU A 340 0.62 8.16 -14.51
CA GLU A 340 0.59 7.37 -13.28
C GLU A 340 0.23 5.92 -13.63
N TYR A 341 0.79 4.96 -12.91
CA TYR A 341 0.53 3.54 -13.16
C TYR A 341 -0.01 2.90 -11.89
N VAL A 342 -1.13 2.21 -12.02
CA VAL A 342 -1.79 1.50 -10.93
C VAL A 342 -1.97 0.05 -11.34
N SER A 343 -1.60 -0.87 -10.46
CA SER A 343 -1.97 -2.27 -10.62
C SER A 343 -3.14 -2.63 -9.73
N TYR A 344 -3.85 -3.70 -10.09
CA TYR A 344 -4.84 -4.36 -9.23
C TYR A 344 -4.84 -5.86 -9.53
N VAL A 345 -5.35 -6.65 -8.59
CA VAL A 345 -5.47 -8.11 -8.72
C VAL A 345 -6.92 -8.48 -8.99
N ARG A 346 -7.14 -9.40 -9.91
CA ARG A 346 -8.45 -10.04 -10.12
C ARG A 346 -8.32 -11.56 -10.23
N SER A 347 -9.41 -12.27 -9.95
CA SER A 347 -9.48 -13.71 -10.14
C SER A 347 -9.48 -14.08 -11.63
N THR A 348 -8.87 -15.21 -11.96
CA THR A 348 -8.91 -15.81 -13.30
C THR A 348 -9.71 -17.11 -13.28
N ASP A 349 -10.08 -17.58 -14.47
CA ASP A 349 -10.62 -18.92 -14.63
C ASP A 349 -9.70 -19.97 -14.01
N GLY A 350 -10.30 -21.05 -13.50
CA GLY A 350 -9.54 -22.11 -12.83
C GLY A 350 -8.99 -21.71 -11.47
N GLY A 351 -9.51 -20.67 -10.82
CA GLY A 351 -9.20 -20.30 -9.43
C GLY A 351 -7.76 -19.79 -9.23
N GLY A 352 -7.22 -19.08 -10.22
CA GLY A 352 -5.98 -18.31 -10.11
C GLY A 352 -6.25 -16.82 -9.91
N SER A 353 -5.19 -16.03 -9.94
CA SER A 353 -5.29 -14.57 -10.03
C SER A 353 -4.25 -14.01 -10.99
N GLU A 354 -4.56 -12.87 -11.59
CA GLU A 354 -3.63 -12.10 -12.41
C GLU A 354 -3.51 -10.67 -11.88
N LEU A 355 -2.31 -10.10 -12.02
CA LEU A 355 -2.04 -8.70 -11.76
C LEU A 355 -2.24 -7.92 -13.07
N ARG A 356 -3.14 -6.96 -13.05
CA ARG A 356 -3.46 -6.05 -14.16
C ARG A 356 -2.73 -4.73 -13.97
N LEU A 357 -2.33 -4.09 -15.07
CA LEU A 357 -1.71 -2.77 -15.04
C LEU A 357 -2.58 -1.76 -15.80
N VAL A 358 -2.74 -0.58 -15.22
CA VAL A 358 -3.53 0.53 -15.75
C VAL A 358 -2.65 1.77 -15.81
N GLU A 359 -2.65 2.43 -16.96
CA GLU A 359 -2.08 3.76 -17.13
C GLU A 359 -3.16 4.82 -16.93
N LEU A 360 -2.81 5.88 -16.20
CA LEU A 360 -3.65 7.04 -15.96
C LEU A 360 -2.93 8.27 -16.49
N GLU A 361 -3.62 9.11 -17.24
CA GLU A 361 -3.16 10.47 -17.53
C GLU A 361 -3.82 11.43 -16.54
N LEU A 362 -3.00 12.12 -15.76
CA LEU A 362 -3.42 13.10 -14.77
C LEU A 362 -3.16 14.52 -15.29
N ALA A 363 -4.06 15.45 -15.00
CA ALA A 363 -3.85 16.87 -15.22
C ALA A 363 -3.91 17.65 -13.91
N ALA A 364 -3.06 18.66 -13.81
CA ALA A 364 -3.27 19.71 -12.83
C ALA A 364 -4.62 20.41 -13.12
N PRO A 365 -5.34 20.85 -12.08
CA PRO A 365 -6.60 21.59 -12.23
C PRO A 365 -6.52 22.78 -13.21
#